data_AF-A0A8K0KG19-F1
#
_entry.id   AF-A0A8K0KG19-F1
#
_cell.length_a   1.000
_cell.length_b   1.000
_cell.length_c   1.000
_cell.angle_alpha   90.00
_cell.angle_beta   90.00
_cell.angle_gamma   90.00
#
_symmetry.space_group_name_H-M   'P 1'
#
loop_
_entity.id
_entity.type
_entity.pdbx_description
1 polymer ?
#
loop_
_entity_poly.entity_id
_entity_poly.type
_entity_poly.pdbx_seq_one_letter_code
_entity_poly.pdbx_strand_id
1 'polypeptide(L)'
;MSSHIYAQLYKHLQRHLALGDTFVFLWNLYGIAVIRELVETEEEFGKDLKFVVEKYLKPLEDHLRGAHITPSSSSASVGSSSAPSTIPRLVRDHKDVIFGNFMQISEFHNGVLIEGFKYYANEPKMLGRTFLRLERDFDKHVAYCRDEPKAQEFLDEHEEVKEYFDASTFRECP
;
A
#
# COMPACT_ATOMS: atom_id res chain seq x y z
N MET A 1 -25.95 23.18 8.50
CA MET A 1 -27.08 22.66 7.70
C MET A 1 -27.05 21.15 7.45
N SER A 2 -26.02 20.40 7.86
CA SER A 2 -25.90 18.96 7.53
C SER A 2 -26.66 17.98 8.45
N SER A 3 -26.93 18.28 9.73
CA SER A 3 -27.51 17.28 10.64
C SER A 3 -29.01 16.99 10.41
N HIS A 4 -29.77 17.92 9.83
CA HIS A 4 -31.22 17.77 9.69
C HIS A 4 -31.62 16.84 8.52
N ILE A 5 -30.81 16.80 7.46
CA ILE A 5 -31.00 15.90 6.32
C ILE A 5 -30.70 14.45 6.74
N TYR A 6 -29.62 14.24 7.50
CA TYR A 6 -29.29 12.93 8.07
C TYR A 6 -30.38 12.39 9.00
N ALA A 7 -30.96 13.25 9.86
CA ALA A 7 -32.04 12.85 10.76
C ALA A 7 -33.35 12.50 10.02
N GLN A 8 -33.64 13.18 8.90
CA GLN A 8 -34.81 12.89 8.06
C GLN A 8 -34.63 11.62 7.23
N LEU A 9 -33.42 11.38 6.69
CA LEU A 9 -33.09 10.11 6.03
C LEU A 9 -33.21 8.93 6.99
N TYR A 10 -32.73 9.07 8.23
CA TYR A 10 -32.78 8.01 9.24
C TYR A 10 -34.23 7.64 9.63
N LYS A 11 -35.09 8.65 9.80
CA LYS A 11 -36.54 8.45 10.07
C LYS A 11 -37.32 7.91 8.87
N HIS A 12 -36.80 8.07 7.65
CA HIS A 12 -37.39 7.50 6.44
C HIS A 12 -36.96 6.03 6.28
N LEU A 13 -35.69 5.71 6.53
CA LEU A 13 -35.18 4.34 6.58
C LEU A 13 -35.87 3.49 7.68
N GLN A 14 -36.17 4.07 8.84
CA GLN A 14 -36.84 3.34 9.91
C GLN A 14 -38.30 2.98 9.62
N ARG A 15 -38.99 3.69 8.70
CA ARG A 15 -40.37 3.36 8.30
C ARG A 15 -40.45 2.16 7.35
N HIS A 16 -39.35 1.82 6.69
CA HIS A 16 -39.25 0.64 5.81
C HIS A 16 -38.82 -0.65 6.54
N LEU A 17 -38.42 -0.57 7.82
CA LEU A 17 -37.99 -1.71 8.64
C LEU A 17 -39.15 -2.57 9.18
N ALA A 18 -40.40 -2.34 8.76
CA ALA A 18 -41.58 -3.10 9.21
C ALA A 18 -41.89 -4.36 8.35
N LEU A 19 -41.08 -4.68 7.34
CA LEU A 19 -41.25 -5.87 6.48
C LEU A 19 -40.07 -6.83 6.69
N GLY A 20 -40.24 -7.71 7.68
CA GLY A 20 -39.18 -8.21 8.57
C GLY A 20 -38.11 -9.16 8.03
N ASP A 21 -38.26 -9.85 6.90
CA ASP A 21 -37.33 -10.96 6.60
C ASP A 21 -36.58 -10.84 5.25
N THR A 22 -37.12 -10.15 4.25
CA THR A 22 -36.47 -10.02 2.93
C THR A 22 -35.40 -8.92 2.90
N PHE A 23 -35.56 -7.86 3.71
CA PHE A 23 -34.61 -6.75 3.79
C PHE A 23 -33.34 -7.12 4.56
N VAL A 24 -33.44 -7.97 5.58
CA VAL A 24 -32.28 -8.51 6.31
C VAL A 24 -31.44 -9.41 5.39
N PHE A 25 -32.10 -10.17 4.51
CA PHE A 25 -31.41 -10.98 3.50
C PHE A 25 -30.70 -10.13 2.46
N LEU A 26 -31.36 -9.09 1.90
CA LEU A 26 -30.74 -8.19 0.94
C LEU A 26 -29.62 -7.34 1.57
N TRP A 27 -29.79 -6.87 2.81
CA TRP A 27 -28.74 -6.17 3.55
C TRP A 27 -27.55 -7.08 3.91
N ASN A 28 -27.80 -8.33 4.31
CA ASN A 28 -26.72 -9.31 4.50
C ASN A 28 -26.03 -9.63 3.18
N LEU A 29 -26.78 -9.81 2.08
CA LEU A 29 -26.21 -10.14 0.78
C LEU A 29 -25.39 -8.97 0.20
N TYR A 30 -25.89 -7.73 0.31
CA TYR A 30 -25.18 -6.52 -0.13
C TYR A 30 -23.99 -6.20 0.79
N GLY A 31 -24.16 -6.39 2.11
CA GLY A 31 -23.07 -6.25 3.07
C GLY A 31 -21.95 -7.28 2.85
N ILE A 32 -22.29 -8.54 2.57
CA ILE A 32 -21.32 -9.59 2.24
C ILE A 32 -20.67 -9.30 0.87
N ALA A 33 -21.41 -8.82 -0.13
CA ALA A 33 -20.85 -8.45 -1.43
C ALA A 33 -19.81 -7.32 -1.30
N VAL A 34 -20.14 -6.25 -0.56
CA VAL A 34 -19.22 -5.12 -0.31
C VAL A 34 -17.96 -5.57 0.44
N ILE A 35 -18.07 -6.52 1.37
CA ILE A 35 -16.89 -7.03 2.09
C ILE A 35 -16.03 -7.92 1.21
N ARG A 36 -16.64 -8.74 0.35
CA ARG A 36 -15.89 -9.51 -0.63
C ARG A 36 -15.15 -8.59 -1.59
N GLU A 37 -15.80 -7.55 -2.11
CA GLU A 37 -15.15 -6.52 -2.93
C GLU A 37 -14.03 -5.80 -2.16
N LEU A 38 -14.23 -5.49 -0.87
CA LEU A 38 -13.18 -4.90 -0.04
C LEU A 38 -11.98 -5.84 0.15
N VAL A 39 -12.21 -7.13 0.39
CA VAL A 39 -11.15 -8.13 0.52
C VAL A 39 -10.41 -8.28 -0.82
N GLU A 40 -11.13 -8.39 -1.93
CA GLU A 40 -10.56 -8.55 -3.27
C GLU A 40 -9.70 -7.33 -3.65
N THR A 41 -10.22 -6.11 -3.44
CA THR A 41 -9.46 -4.87 -3.70
C THR A 41 -8.25 -4.70 -2.78
N GLU A 42 -8.36 -5.10 -1.51
CA GLU A 42 -7.24 -5.10 -0.56
C GLU A 42 -6.16 -6.11 -0.97
N GLU A 43 -6.53 -7.29 -1.49
CA GLU A 43 -5.56 -8.26 -2.01
C GLU A 43 -4.82 -7.75 -3.24
N GLU A 44 -5.53 -7.08 -4.16
CA GLU A 44 -4.90 -6.44 -5.34
C GLU A 44 -3.96 -5.33 -4.92
N PHE A 45 -4.42 -4.42 -4.06
CA PHE A 45 -3.58 -3.36 -3.51
C PHE A 45 -2.34 -3.90 -2.79
N GLY A 46 -2.51 -4.95 -1.98
CA GLY A 46 -1.40 -5.62 -1.31
C GLY A 46 -0.36 -6.21 -2.28
N LYS A 47 -0.79 -6.76 -3.43
CA LYS A 47 0.11 -7.26 -4.47
C LYS A 47 0.95 -6.14 -5.08
N ASP A 48 0.34 -4.99 -5.37
CA ASP A 48 1.04 -3.84 -5.92
C ASP A 48 2.09 -3.30 -4.94
N LEU A 49 1.73 -3.18 -3.65
CA LEU A 49 2.67 -2.81 -2.60
C LEU A 49 3.84 -3.80 -2.48
N LYS A 50 3.54 -5.10 -2.51
CA LYS A 50 4.58 -6.14 -2.51
C LYS A 50 5.49 -6.04 -3.72
N PHE A 51 4.94 -5.82 -4.90
CA PHE A 51 5.73 -5.68 -6.12
C PHE A 51 6.77 -4.57 -5.99
N VAL A 52 6.37 -3.38 -5.51
CA VAL A 52 7.31 -2.27 -5.28
C VAL A 52 8.39 -2.66 -4.26
N VAL A 53 8.00 -3.34 -3.16
CA VAL A 53 8.96 -3.80 -2.14
C VAL A 53 9.97 -4.80 -2.71
N GLU A 54 9.51 -5.86 -3.39
CA GLU A 54 10.36 -6.92 -3.91
C GLU A 54 11.25 -6.43 -5.06
N LYS A 55 10.72 -5.56 -5.92
CA LYS A 55 11.41 -5.12 -7.12
C LYS A 55 12.42 -4.01 -6.87
N TYR A 56 12.13 -3.09 -5.95
CA TYR A 56 12.94 -1.90 -5.74
C TYR A 56 13.55 -1.84 -4.34
N LEU A 57 12.72 -2.00 -3.31
CA LEU A 57 13.11 -1.66 -1.94
C LEU A 57 14.02 -2.73 -1.32
N LYS A 58 13.72 -4.02 -1.51
CA LYS A 58 14.53 -5.14 -1.01
C LYS A 58 15.91 -5.24 -1.69
N PRO A 59 16.03 -5.21 -3.04
CA PRO A 59 17.35 -5.22 -3.68
C PRO A 59 18.22 -4.04 -3.23
N LEU A 60 17.60 -2.88 -3.00
CA LEU A 60 18.27 -1.71 -2.45
C LEU A 60 18.75 -1.93 -1.02
N GLU A 61 17.93 -2.48 -0.13
CA GLU A 61 18.32 -2.81 1.25
C GLU A 61 19.42 -3.87 1.31
N ASP A 62 19.32 -4.91 0.49
CA ASP A 62 20.29 -5.99 0.42
C ASP A 62 21.65 -5.45 -0.06
N HIS A 63 21.64 -4.54 -1.05
CA HIS A 63 22.84 -3.85 -1.51
C HIS A 63 23.47 -2.99 -0.41
N LEU A 64 22.67 -2.21 0.33
CA LEU A 64 23.15 -1.37 1.43
C LEU A 64 23.71 -2.22 2.59
N ARG A 65 23.06 -3.35 2.91
CA ARG A 65 23.50 -4.29 3.94
C ARG A 65 24.78 -5.04 3.55
N GLY A 66 24.91 -5.44 2.28
CA GLY A 66 26.09 -6.10 1.73
C GLY A 66 27.34 -5.21 1.68
N ALA A 67 27.16 -3.91 1.46
CA ALA A 67 28.26 -2.93 1.45
C ALA A 67 28.94 -2.73 2.82
N HIS A 68 28.27 -3.08 3.93
CA HIS A 68 28.81 -2.90 5.29
C HIS A 68 29.77 -4.05 5.72
N ILE A 69 29.82 -5.17 4.97
CA ILE A 69 30.62 -6.35 5.37
C ILE A 69 31.98 -6.41 4.65
N THR A 70 32.24 -5.60 3.62
CA THR A 70 33.52 -5.59 2.90
C THR A 70 34.33 -4.33 3.19
N PRO A 71 35.52 -4.43 3.83
CA PRO A 71 36.45 -3.32 3.87
C PRO A 71 36.96 -3.07 2.44
N SER A 72 36.86 -1.81 2.03
CA SER A 72 37.38 -1.25 0.80
C SER A 72 38.72 -1.85 0.33
N SER A 73 38.69 -2.50 -0.83
CA SER A 73 39.86 -2.67 -1.68
C SER A 73 39.47 -2.47 -3.14
N SER A 74 39.83 -1.28 -3.65
CA SER A 74 40.34 -0.99 -4.99
C SER A 74 39.86 -1.86 -6.16
N SER A 75 39.18 -1.25 -7.12
CA SER A 75 39.74 -0.88 -8.43
C SER A 75 38.62 -0.81 -9.47
N ALA A 76 38.43 0.37 -10.04
CA ALA A 76 37.64 0.53 -11.25
C ALA A 76 38.26 -0.33 -12.37
N SER A 77 37.50 -1.29 -12.89
CA SER A 77 37.77 -1.94 -14.16
C SER A 77 36.71 -1.51 -15.17
N VAL A 78 37.18 -0.84 -16.21
CA VAL A 78 36.43 -0.58 -17.44
C VAL A 78 36.24 -1.92 -18.14
N GLY A 79 35.00 -2.34 -18.36
CA GLY A 79 34.65 -3.56 -19.07
C GLY A 79 33.19 -3.53 -19.52
N SER A 80 33.00 -3.28 -20.82
CA SER A 80 31.71 -3.33 -21.51
C SER A 80 31.14 -4.76 -21.54
N SER A 81 30.02 -4.99 -20.86
CA SER A 81 29.02 -6.00 -21.21
C SER A 81 27.73 -5.69 -20.43
N SER A 82 26.58 -6.05 -20.99
CA SER A 82 25.22 -5.78 -20.49
C SER A 82 24.98 -6.36 -19.08
N ALA A 83 25.46 -5.65 -18.06
CA ALA A 83 25.30 -5.98 -16.65
C ALA A 83 23.91 -5.52 -16.15
N PRO A 84 23.31 -6.22 -15.16
CA PRO A 84 22.05 -5.79 -14.56
C PRO A 84 22.22 -4.37 -14.00
N SER A 85 21.22 -3.53 -14.24
CA SER A 85 21.15 -2.13 -13.83
C SER A 85 21.65 -1.94 -12.39
N THR A 86 22.87 -1.43 -12.24
CA THR A 86 23.43 -1.09 -10.93
C THR A 86 22.58 0.02 -10.33
N ILE A 87 22.14 -0.14 -9.08
CA ILE A 87 21.29 0.85 -8.41
C ILE A 87 22.06 2.19 -8.32
N PRO A 88 21.51 3.30 -8.88
CA PRO A 88 22.14 4.62 -8.83
C PRO A 88 22.56 5.03 -7.42
N ARG A 89 23.64 5.80 -7.31
CA ARG A 89 24.06 6.35 -5.99
C ARG A 89 22.98 7.24 -5.42
N LEU A 90 22.36 8.06 -6.27
CA LEU A 90 21.34 9.01 -5.86
C LEU A 90 20.11 8.30 -5.25
N VAL A 91 19.68 7.18 -5.83
CA VAL A 91 18.62 6.30 -5.28
C VAL A 91 19.03 5.70 -3.93
N ARG A 92 20.28 5.27 -3.79
CA ARG A 92 20.79 4.67 -2.55
C ARG A 92 20.85 5.65 -1.40
N ASP A 93 21.43 6.82 -1.66
CA ASP A 93 21.69 7.84 -0.65
C ASP A 93 20.39 8.53 -0.20
N HIS A 94 19.34 8.49 -1.03
CA HIS A 94 18.03 9.11 -0.75
C HIS A 94 16.88 8.10 -0.64
N LYS A 95 17.18 6.84 -0.30
CA LYS A 95 16.18 5.78 -0.08
C LYS A 95 15.03 6.25 0.81
N ASP A 96 15.35 6.89 1.93
CA ASP A 96 14.36 7.30 2.92
C ASP A 96 13.46 8.43 2.41
N VAL A 97 13.94 9.26 1.48
CA VAL A 97 13.13 10.29 0.83
C VAL A 97 12.21 9.66 -0.22
N ILE A 98 12.74 8.76 -1.05
CA ILE A 98 12.01 8.12 -2.15
C ILE A 98 10.92 7.19 -1.63
N PHE A 99 11.23 6.36 -0.63
CA PHE A 99 10.33 5.32 -0.15
C PHE A 99 9.67 5.65 1.19
N GLY A 100 10.19 6.59 1.98
CA GLY A 100 9.63 6.92 3.30
C GLY A 100 9.38 5.68 4.16
N ASN A 101 8.15 5.54 4.63
CA ASN A 101 7.68 4.38 5.40
C ASN A 101 6.93 3.32 4.56
N PHE A 102 7.14 3.26 3.24
CA PHE A 102 6.42 2.37 2.33
C PHE A 102 6.50 0.88 2.73
N MET A 103 7.64 0.42 3.25
CA MET A 103 7.78 -0.95 3.76
C MET A 103 6.75 -1.24 4.87
N GLN A 104 6.57 -0.31 5.81
CA GLN A 104 5.64 -0.47 6.92
C GLN A 104 4.18 -0.46 6.45
N ILE A 105 3.87 0.31 5.40
CA ILE A 105 2.55 0.28 4.74
C ILE A 105 2.32 -1.10 4.10
N SER A 106 3.30 -1.60 3.34
CA SER A 106 3.22 -2.91 2.71
C SER A 106 3.01 -4.03 3.73
N GLU A 107 3.78 -4.04 4.82
CA GLU A 107 3.64 -5.03 5.90
C GLU A 107 2.28 -4.94 6.61
N PHE A 108 1.78 -3.72 6.85
CA PHE A 108 0.46 -3.52 7.46
C PHE A 108 -0.65 -4.11 6.58
N HIS A 109 -0.69 -3.75 5.30
CA HIS A 109 -1.72 -4.21 4.36
C HIS A 109 -1.63 -5.73 4.12
N ASN A 110 -0.42 -6.23 3.83
CA ASN A 110 -0.19 -7.63 3.46
C ASN A 110 -0.14 -8.62 4.63
N GLY A 111 -0.21 -8.14 5.87
CA GLY A 111 -0.13 -8.97 7.06
C GLY A 111 -1.28 -8.73 8.03
N VAL A 112 -1.49 -7.49 8.46
CA VAL A 112 -2.45 -7.18 9.54
C VAL A 112 -3.84 -6.88 9.00
N LEU A 113 -3.94 -6.03 7.98
CA LEU A 113 -5.22 -5.53 7.49
C LEU A 113 -5.98 -6.62 6.73
N ILE A 114 -5.35 -7.25 5.73
CA ILE A 114 -5.99 -8.28 4.92
C ILE A 114 -6.45 -9.48 5.76
N GLU A 115 -5.65 -9.91 6.74
CA GLU A 115 -6.03 -11.00 7.65
C GLU A 115 -7.21 -10.58 8.54
N GLY A 116 -7.24 -9.32 8.98
CA GLY A 116 -8.38 -8.75 9.69
C GLY A 116 -9.66 -8.74 8.86
N PHE A 117 -9.58 -8.44 7.57
CA PHE A 117 -10.73 -8.46 6.66
C PHE A 117 -11.19 -9.90 6.36
N LYS A 118 -10.26 -10.81 6.08
CA LYS A 118 -10.56 -12.24 5.84
C LYS A 118 -11.24 -12.89 7.04
N TYR A 119 -10.77 -12.60 8.25
CA TYR A 119 -11.34 -13.17 9.47
C TYR A 119 -12.81 -12.79 9.66
N TYR A 120 -13.19 -11.56 9.30
CA TYR A 120 -14.58 -11.08 9.41
C TYR A 120 -15.33 -11.02 8.08
N ALA A 121 -14.86 -11.74 7.05
CA ALA A 121 -15.44 -11.69 5.71
C ALA A 121 -16.94 -12.08 5.68
N ASN A 122 -17.36 -12.94 6.60
CA ASN A 122 -18.74 -13.40 6.75
C ASN A 122 -19.54 -12.64 7.82
N GLU A 123 -18.93 -11.67 8.50
CA GLU A 123 -19.53 -10.92 9.61
C GLU A 123 -19.42 -9.40 9.42
N PRO A 124 -20.27 -8.77 8.58
CA PRO A 124 -20.22 -7.33 8.29
C PRO A 124 -20.19 -6.40 9.49
N LYS A 125 -20.89 -6.77 10.56
CA LYS A 125 -20.98 -5.96 11.78
C LYS A 125 -19.66 -5.92 12.56
N MET A 126 -18.79 -6.90 12.36
CA MET A 126 -17.50 -6.99 13.05
C MET A 126 -16.39 -6.24 12.30
N LEU A 127 -16.55 -6.02 10.99
CA LEU A 127 -15.58 -5.27 10.18
C LEU A 127 -15.36 -3.84 10.71
N GLY A 128 -16.43 -3.16 11.14
CA GLY A 128 -16.32 -1.84 11.78
C GLY A 128 -15.48 -1.85 13.07
N ARG A 129 -15.50 -2.96 13.84
CA ARG A 129 -14.65 -3.12 15.02
C ARG A 129 -13.18 -3.34 14.65
N THR A 130 -12.91 -4.01 13.53
CA THR A 130 -11.55 -4.18 13.01
C THR A 130 -10.92 -2.84 12.70
N PHE A 131 -11.63 -1.93 12.00
CA PHE A 131 -11.11 -0.59 11.73
C PHE A 131 -10.81 0.21 13.00
N LEU A 132 -11.70 0.19 14.00
CA LEU A 132 -11.46 0.86 15.28
C LEU A 132 -10.23 0.29 16.01
N ARG A 133 -10.04 -1.03 15.98
CA ARG A 133 -8.87 -1.68 16.59
C ARG A 133 -7.56 -1.29 15.88
N LEU A 134 -7.62 -1.08 14.56
CA LEU A 134 -6.49 -0.76 13.70
C LEU A 134 -6.30 0.76 13.50
N GLU A 135 -7.04 1.62 14.20
CA GLU A 135 -7.01 3.09 14.00
C GLU A 135 -5.59 3.65 14.03
N ARG A 136 -4.79 3.28 15.04
CA ARG A 136 -3.39 3.72 15.15
C ARG A 136 -2.48 3.10 14.08
N ASP A 137 -2.83 1.94 13.54
CA ASP A 137 -2.06 1.35 12.47
C ASP A 137 -2.20 2.15 11.17
N PHE A 138 -3.32 2.86 10.97
CA PHE A 138 -3.53 3.78 9.86
C PHE A 138 -2.71 5.08 9.96
N ASP A 139 -2.11 5.39 11.12
CA ASP A 139 -1.18 6.53 11.25
C ASP A 139 0.03 6.40 10.30
N LYS A 140 0.34 5.17 9.85
CA LYS A 140 1.35 4.93 8.80
C LYS A 140 1.00 5.66 7.50
N HIS A 141 -0.27 5.72 7.11
CA HIS A 141 -0.72 6.47 5.93
C HIS A 141 -0.64 7.97 6.13
N VAL A 142 -0.91 8.46 7.35
CA VAL A 142 -0.76 9.88 7.67
C VAL A 142 0.70 10.31 7.50
N ALA A 143 1.65 9.50 7.98
CA ALA A 143 3.07 9.76 7.78
C ALA A 143 3.47 9.72 6.30
N TYR A 144 2.97 8.73 5.55
CA TYR A 144 3.24 8.62 4.11
C TYR A 144 2.71 9.81 3.32
N CYS A 145 1.44 10.18 3.49
CA CYS A 145 0.85 11.32 2.78
C CYS A 145 1.50 12.66 3.12
N ARG A 146 2.07 12.79 4.33
CA ARG A 146 2.83 13.99 4.69
C ARG A 146 4.14 14.09 3.92
N ASP A 147 4.82 12.96 3.69
CA ASP A 147 6.16 12.92 3.10
C ASP A 147 6.13 12.71 1.57
N GLU A 148 5.03 12.19 1.02
CA GLU A 148 4.82 11.93 -0.42
C GLU A 148 5.11 13.13 -1.32
N PRO A 149 4.69 14.38 -1.01
CA PRO A 149 5.01 15.51 -1.87
C PRO A 149 6.51 15.75 -2.05
N LYS A 150 7.32 15.47 -1.00
CA LYS A 150 8.78 15.61 -1.07
C LYS A 150 9.41 14.49 -1.88
N ALA A 151 8.87 13.27 -1.79
CA ALA A 151 9.30 12.15 -2.62
C ALA A 151 9.03 12.47 -4.09
N GLN A 152 7.85 13.01 -4.41
CA GLN A 152 7.48 13.39 -5.77
C GLN A 152 8.36 14.51 -6.33
N GLU A 153 8.61 15.56 -5.53
CA GLU A 153 9.54 16.64 -5.88
C GLU A 153 10.94 16.10 -6.18
N PHE A 154 11.47 15.20 -5.35
CA PHE A 154 12.77 14.56 -5.56
C PHE A 154 12.82 13.73 -6.86
N LEU A 155 11.76 12.98 -7.17
CA LEU A 155 11.66 12.20 -8.41
C LEU A 155 11.63 13.09 -9.65
N ASP A 156 10.96 14.24 -9.58
CA ASP A 156 10.83 15.18 -10.69
C ASP A 156 12.10 15.98 -10.93
N GLU A 157 12.88 16.29 -9.89
CA GLU A 157 14.14 17.04 -9.99
C GLU A 157 15.34 16.19 -10.48
N HIS A 158 15.25 14.87 -10.40
CA HIS A 158 16.38 13.97 -10.65
C HIS A 158 16.09 12.95 -11.77
N GLU A 159 16.42 13.32 -13.00
CA GLU A 159 16.21 12.48 -14.20
C GLU A 159 16.84 11.09 -14.09
N GLU A 160 18.04 10.95 -13.52
CA GLU A 160 18.70 9.64 -13.31
C GLU A 160 17.87 8.70 -12.41
N VAL A 161 17.19 9.26 -11.40
CA VAL A 161 16.32 8.51 -10.49
C VAL A 161 15.07 8.04 -11.23
N LYS A 162 14.48 8.93 -12.03
CA LYS A 162 13.32 8.61 -12.86
C LYS A 162 13.62 7.54 -13.91
N GLU A 163 14.73 7.69 -14.65
CA GLU A 163 15.19 6.70 -15.63
C GLU A 163 15.40 5.32 -15.02
N TYR A 164 15.91 5.25 -13.79
CA TYR A 164 16.08 3.98 -13.08
C TYR A 164 14.74 3.27 -12.86
N PHE A 165 13.69 3.99 -12.45
CA PHE A 165 12.35 3.42 -12.23
C PHE A 165 11.58 3.15 -13.54
N ASP A 166 11.80 3.95 -14.59
CA ASP A 166 11.21 3.75 -15.92
C ASP A 166 11.86 2.59 -16.69
N ALA A 167 13.18 2.39 -16.59
CA ALA A 167 13.87 1.29 -17.26
C ALA A 167 13.46 -0.10 -16.73
N SER A 168 12.97 -0.15 -15.49
CA SER A 168 12.49 -1.35 -14.80
C SER A 168 11.03 -1.71 -15.07
N THR A 169 10.20 -0.80 -15.57
CA THR A 169 8.79 -1.06 -15.92
C THR A 169 8.64 -1.72 -17.30
N PHE A 170 9.58 -1.52 -18.24
CA PHE A 170 9.49 -2.06 -19.61
C PHE A 170 9.96 -3.51 -19.81
N ARG A 171 10.46 -4.21 -18.77
CA ARG A 171 11.01 -5.58 -18.93
C ARG A 171 10.07 -6.72 -18.56
N GLU A 172 8.87 -6.46 -18.03
CA GLU A 172 7.95 -7.52 -17.62
C GLU A 172 6.53 -7.25 -18.16
N CYS A 173 6.34 -7.51 -19.45
CA CYS A 173 5.04 -7.89 -20.00
C CYS A 173 5.27 -8.91 -21.13
N PRO A 174 5.06 -10.22 -20.87
CA PRO A 174 4.66 -11.16 -21.91
C PRO A 174 3.25 -10.85 -22.43
#